data_AF-A0A8S9HA15-F1
#
_entry.id   AF-A0A8S9HA15-F1
#
_cell.length_a   1.000
_cell.length_b   1.000
_cell.length_c   1.000
_cell.angle_alpha   90.00
_cell.angle_beta   90.00
_cell.angle_gamma   90.00
#
_symmetry.space_group_name_H-M   'P 1'
#
loop_
_entity.id
_entity.type
_entity.pdbx_description
1 polymer ?
#
loop_
_entity_poly.entity_id
_entity_poly.type
_entity_poly.pdbx_seq_one_letter_code
_entity_poly.pdbx_strand_id
1 'polypeptide(L)' 'MQAGSKEWIAMKHIWGANWCIVGGPLKGPLSVKLTTLSNNKTLSAADVIPKKWVPKATYTSRLNFSPVL' A
#
# COMPACT_ATOMS: atom_id res chain seq x y z
N MET A 1 -3.19 0.54 5.49
CA MET A 1 -3.39 0.79 6.94
C MET A 1 -2.89 2.18 7.27
N GLN A 2 -3.58 2.90 8.16
CA GLN A 2 -3.24 4.28 8.57
C GLN A 2 -2.43 4.29 9.86
N ALA A 3 -1.71 5.38 10.14
CA ALA A 3 -0.93 5.52 11.36
C ALA A 3 -1.82 5.46 12.62
N GLY A 4 -1.47 4.54 13.53
CA GLY A 4 -2.20 4.29 14.76
C GLY A 4 -3.46 3.42 14.61
N SER A 5 -3.73 2.88 13.42
CA SER A 5 -4.77 1.87 13.20
C SER A 5 -4.14 0.49 13.02
N LYS A 6 -4.88 -0.57 13.38
CA LYS A 6 -4.54 -1.97 13.06
C LYS A 6 -5.34 -2.51 11.85
N GLU A 7 -6.20 -1.68 11.26
CA GLU A 7 -7.14 -2.10 10.24
C GLU A 7 -6.61 -1.84 8.82
N TRP A 8 -6.90 -2.80 7.94
CA TRP A 8 -6.64 -2.68 6.51
C TRP A 8 -7.88 -2.16 5.80
N ILE A 9 -7.75 -1.02 5.13
CA ILE A 9 -8.78 -0.46 4.26
C ILE A 9 -8.61 -1.09 2.88
N ALA A 10 -9.63 -1.78 2.39
CA ALA A 10 -9.64 -2.33 1.03
C ALA A 10 -9.66 -1.18 0.01
N MET A 11 -8.80 -1.27 -1.00
CA MET A 11 -8.77 -0.31 -2.10
C MET A 11 -9.66 -0.77 -3.25
N LYS A 12 -10.27 0.18 -3.96
CA LYS A 12 -11.02 -0.10 -5.19
C LYS A 12 -10.04 -0.21 -6.36
N HIS A 13 -10.07 -1.33 -7.08
CA HIS A 13 -9.37 -1.46 -8.36
C HIS A 13 -10.07 -0.61 -9.42
N ILE A 14 -9.28 0.15 -10.20
CA ILE A 14 -9.82 1.03 -11.24
C ILE A 14 -9.47 0.46 -12.61
N TRP A 15 -8.18 0.32 -12.93
CA TRP A 15 -7.69 -0.25 -14.18
C TRP A 15 -6.19 -0.57 -14.08
N GLY A 16 -5.72 -1.60 -14.80
CA GLY A 16 -4.30 -1.97 -14.82
C GLY A 16 -3.73 -2.12 -13.41
N ALA A 17 -2.60 -1.45 -13.13
CA ALA A 17 -1.97 -1.39 -11.81
C ALA A 17 -2.38 -0.14 -10.99
N ASN A 18 -3.64 0.31 -11.13
CA ASN A 18 -4.15 1.48 -10.40
C ASN A 18 -5.29 1.09 -9.45
N TRP A 19 -5.14 1.53 -8.20
CA TRP A 19 -6.13 1.37 -7.13
C TRP A 19 -6.35 2.70 -6.43
N CYS A 20 -7.55 2.92 -5.90
CA CYS A 20 -7.85 4.12 -5.11
C CYS A 20 -8.54 3.79 -3.79
N ILE A 21 -8.46 4.73 -2.85
CA ILE A 21 -9.33 4.78 -1.67
C ILE A 21 -10.28 5.95 -1.90
N VAL A 22 -11.59 5.69 -1.80
CA VAL A 22 -12.61 6.73 -1.87
C VAL A 22 -13.01 7.06 -0.43
N GLY A 23 -12.39 8.09 0.14
CA GLY A 23 -12.59 8.51 1.52
C GLY A 23 -11.38 9.28 2.07
N GLY A 24 -11.55 9.96 3.21
CA GLY A 24 -10.48 10.72 3.84
C GLY A 24 -10.99 11.72 4.89
N PRO A 25 -10.09 12.50 5.52
CA PRO A 25 -8.64 12.57 5.25
C PRO A 25 -7.88 11.32 5.75
N LEU A 26 -6.91 10.86 4.97
CA LEU A 26 -6.06 9.73 5.37
C LEU A 26 -4.94 10.18 6.31
N LYS A 27 -4.74 9.46 7.41
CA LYS A 27 -3.70 9.73 8.42
C LYS A 27 -2.43 8.93 8.11
N GLY A 28 -1.44 9.62 7.55
CA GLY A 28 -0.11 9.05 7.29
C GLY A 28 0.80 8.95 8.55
N PRO A 29 1.92 8.21 8.47
CA PRO A 29 2.34 7.37 7.34
C PRO A 29 1.36 6.23 7.03
N LEU A 30 1.33 5.79 5.77
CA LEU A 30 0.46 4.72 5.31
C LEU A 30 1.27 3.48 4.97
N SER A 31 0.80 2.34 5.46
CA SER A 31 1.29 1.02 5.07
C SER A 31 0.44 0.44 3.93
N VAL A 32 1.07 -0.21 2.97
CA VAL A 32 0.42 -0.84 1.80
C VAL A 32 0.56 -2.35 1.90
N LYS A 33 -0.53 -3.07 1.61
CA LYS A 33 -0.55 -4.53 1.53
C LYS A 33 -0.98 -4.95 0.14
N LEU A 34 -0.17 -5.79 -0.49
CA LEU A 34 -0.44 -6.34 -1.81
C LEU A 34 -0.67 -7.84 -1.68
N THR A 35 -1.65 -8.35 -2.41
CA THR A 35 -1.95 -9.78 -2.52
C THR A 35 -1.90 -10.17 -4.00
N THR A 36 -1.08 -11.15 -4.33
CA THR A 36 -0.96 -11.67 -5.71
C THR A 36 -2.19 -12.47 -6.10
N LEU A 37 -2.70 -12.28 -7.33
CA LEU A 37 -3.85 -13.04 -7.83
C LEU A 37 -3.52 -14.52 -8.13
N SER A 38 -2.28 -14.83 -8.50
CA SER A 38 -1.89 -16.17 -8.97
C SER A 38 -1.81 -17.22 -7.86
N ASN A 39 -1.38 -16.83 -6.66
CA ASN A 39 -1.17 -17.77 -5.55
C ASN A 39 -1.52 -17.20 -4.17
N ASN A 40 -2.24 -16.07 -4.12
CA ASN A 40 -2.70 -15.42 -2.88
C ASN A 40 -1.60 -15.06 -1.87
N LYS A 41 -0.32 -15.03 -2.28
CA LYS A 41 0.76 -14.52 -1.43
C LYS A 41 0.54 -13.05 -1.14
N THR A 42 0.83 -12.67 0.10
CA THR A 42 0.63 -11.31 0.58
C THR A 42 1.92 -10.72 1.11
N LEU A 43 2.14 -9.45 0.81
CA LEU A 43 3.29 -8.67 1.28
C LEU A 43 2.80 -7.33 1.81
N SER A 44 3.30 -6.95 2.98
CA SER A 44 2.93 -5.69 3.65
C SER A 44 4.14 -4.79 3.79
N ALA A 45 4.15 -3.67 3.07
CA ALA A 45 5.14 -2.61 3.21
C ALA A 45 4.67 -1.62 4.28
N ALA A 46 5.29 -1.72 5.46
CA ALA A 46 5.00 -0.84 6.59
C ALA A 46 5.49 0.61 6.32
N ASP A 47 4.63 1.58 6.63
CA ASP A 47 4.90 3.03 6.62
C ASP A 47 5.59 3.56 5.34
N VAL A 48 5.35 2.88 4.21
CA VAL A 48 6.02 3.16 2.93
C VAL A 48 5.63 4.51 2.32
N ILE A 49 4.43 5.02 2.60
CA ILE A 49 4.00 6.36 2.19
C ILE A 49 4.10 7.29 3.39
N PRO A 50 4.96 8.34 3.37
CA PRO A 50 5.22 9.18 4.53
C PRO A 50 4.07 10.11 4.87
N LYS A 51 4.05 10.69 6.08
CA LYS A 51 2.99 11.63 6.53
C LYS A 51 2.80 12.84 5.61
N LYS A 52 3.88 13.37 5.03
CA LYS A 52 3.88 14.53 4.13
C LYS A 52 3.99 14.11 2.66
N TRP A 53 3.31 13.03 2.28
CA TRP A 53 3.31 12.56 0.91
C TRP A 53 2.70 13.62 -0.02
N VAL A 54 3.24 13.72 -1.23
CA VAL A 54 2.74 14.62 -2.27
C VAL A 54 2.22 13.81 -3.48
N PRO A 55 1.24 14.33 -4.23
CA PRO A 55 0.81 13.72 -5.47
C PRO A 55 1.97 13.51 -6.45
N LYS A 56 1.88 12.48 -7.29
CA LYS A 56 2.88 12.10 -8.32
C LYS A 56 4.26 11.67 -7.80
N ALA A 57 4.48 11.62 -6.49
CA ALA A 57 5.70 11.03 -5.93
C ALA A 57 5.67 9.49 -5.95
N THR A 58 6.85 8.90 -6.06
CA THR A 58 7.07 7.45 -5.95
C THR A 58 7.72 7.14 -4.61
N TYR A 59 7.20 6.13 -3.91
CA TYR A 59 7.76 5.64 -2.65
C TYR A 59 8.09 4.15 -2.79
N THR A 60 9.31 3.76 -2.40
CA THR A 60 9.86 2.42 -2.68
C THR A 60 10.05 1.62 -1.40
N SER A 61 9.67 0.34 -1.42
CA SER A 61 9.99 -0.65 -0.38
C SER A 61 11.09 -1.60 -0.86
N ARG A 62 11.82 -2.23 0.08
CA ARG A 62 12.79 -3.30 -0.21
C ARG A 62 12.18 -4.71 -0.26
N LEU A 63 10.87 -4.81 -0.08
CA LEU A 63 10.16 -6.09 -0.05
C LEU A 63 9.86 -6.58 -1.48
N ASN A 64 9.94 -7.89 -1.70
CA ASN A 64 9.63 -8.55 -2.97
C ASN A 64 8.89 -9.88 -2.73
N PHE A 65 8.09 -10.33 -3.70
CA PHE A 65 7.45 -11.64 -3.70
C PHE A 65 8.40 -12.78 -4.09
N SER A 66 9.47 -12.47 -4.81
CA SER A 66 10.60 -13.39 -5.00
C SER A 66 11.63 -13.21 -3.88
N PRO A 67 12.40 -14.26 -3.55
CA PRO A 67 13.57 -14.12 -2.69
C PRO A 67 14.52 -13.07 -3.27
N VAL A 68 15.20 -12.32 -2.40
CA VAL A 68 16.41 -11.58 -2.77
C VAL A 68 17.52 -12.63 -2.86
N LEU A 69 18.18 -12.73 -4.02
CA LEU A 69 19.37 -13.56 -4.20
C LEU A 69 20.58 -12.93 -3.50
#